data_AF-A0AA39GJA7-F1
#
_entry.id   AF-A0AA39GJA7-F1
#
_cell.length_a   1.000
_cell.length_b   1.000
_cell.length_c   1.000
_cell.angle_alpha   90.00
_cell.angle_beta   90.00
_cell.angle_gamma   90.00
#
_symmetry.space_group_name_H-M   'P 1'
#
loop_
_entity.id
_entity.type
_entity.pdbx_description
1 polymer ?
#
loop_
_entity_poly.entity_id
_entity_poly.type
_entity_poly.pdbx_seq_one_letter_code
_entity_poly.pdbx_strand_id
1 'polypeptide(L)'
;MRHVGSDLDPHAVADFHQALKKSKTIIALLGAGLSASSGLPTFRSTGGLWQNQDVMQVASPIGFRHDPGMVWQFYSYRRREALRVDPNPAHYALAELARRVPGFVTLSQNVDNLSPRAGHPPGQLKLLHGSLFDLRCSDVDGCGYFEAGNLDDPLTPALDPSQNEAEKMGHIDPNAKPRASPLLLAGIARKHAQILKDKYDDKRPSTVDLAALKPTNSSASPIGASDVRLSSGLSKGDLPQCPKCKLSILRPAVVWFGETLPQEIIEEADALFEEPIDLCLVIGTSSTVWPAAGYQLMARDKGARIAVINTDAEDAKNIRKDKDWVFVGDAAELLPTLLEPIIGPPTGEKATDISGYSR
;
A
#
# COMPACT_ATOMS: atom_id res chain seq x y z
N MET A 1 -20.40 16.23 -19.99
CA MET A 1 -19.49 15.92 -18.86
C MET A 1 -20.27 16.18 -17.58
N ARG A 2 -20.75 15.15 -16.90
CA ARG A 2 -21.45 15.28 -15.61
C ARG A 2 -20.52 14.72 -14.53
N HIS A 3 -20.07 15.60 -13.64
CA HIS A 3 -19.52 15.24 -12.34
C HIS A 3 -20.57 15.59 -11.27
N VAL A 4 -20.44 14.91 -10.13
CA VAL A 4 -21.19 15.00 -8.85
C VAL A 4 -22.26 13.92 -8.68
N GLY A 5 -22.01 13.03 -7.71
CA GLY A 5 -22.92 11.98 -7.22
C GLY A 5 -22.24 10.61 -7.16
N SER A 6 -22.16 10.03 -5.97
CA SER A 6 -21.83 8.63 -5.65
C SER A 6 -22.87 7.64 -6.21
N ASP A 7 -23.40 7.91 -7.39
CA ASP A 7 -24.45 7.10 -8.00
C ASP A 7 -23.79 5.99 -8.80
N LEU A 8 -23.42 4.93 -8.09
CA LEU A 8 -23.13 3.64 -8.69
C LEU A 8 -24.26 3.28 -9.66
N ASP A 9 -23.92 2.88 -10.90
CA ASP A 9 -24.92 2.39 -11.85
C ASP A 9 -25.68 1.19 -11.24
N PRO A 10 -27.00 1.31 -10.96
CA PRO A 10 -27.76 0.26 -10.30
C PRO A 10 -27.75 -1.06 -11.08
N HIS A 11 -27.65 -1.01 -12.42
CA HIS A 11 -27.54 -2.22 -13.22
C HIS A 11 -26.18 -2.90 -13.06
N ALA A 12 -25.09 -2.12 -13.04
CA ALA A 12 -23.75 -2.64 -12.78
C ALA A 12 -23.64 -3.23 -11.37
N VAL A 13 -24.21 -2.56 -10.35
CA VAL A 13 -24.26 -3.07 -8.96
C VAL A 13 -25.06 -4.36 -8.88
N ALA A 14 -26.24 -4.41 -9.49
CA ALA A 14 -27.06 -5.62 -9.49
C ALA A 14 -26.37 -6.80 -10.18
N ASP A 15 -25.70 -6.58 -11.31
CA ASP A 15 -24.90 -7.61 -12.00
C ASP A 15 -23.70 -8.07 -11.14
N PHE A 16 -22.99 -7.12 -10.51
CA PHE A 16 -21.90 -7.42 -9.58
C PHE A 16 -22.39 -8.25 -8.38
N HIS A 17 -23.50 -7.86 -7.76
CA HIS A 17 -24.12 -8.60 -6.66
C HIS A 17 -24.50 -10.02 -7.06
N GLN A 18 -24.97 -10.24 -8.29
CA GLN A 18 -25.24 -11.59 -8.79
C GLN A 18 -23.97 -12.43 -8.94
N ALA A 19 -22.87 -11.83 -9.42
CA ALA A 19 -21.59 -12.50 -9.52
C ALA A 19 -20.99 -12.80 -8.14
N LEU A 20 -21.00 -11.82 -7.23
CA LEU A 20 -20.50 -11.95 -5.86
C LEU A 20 -21.18 -13.10 -5.13
N LYS A 21 -22.52 -13.19 -5.17
CA LYS A 21 -23.30 -14.27 -4.53
C LYS A 21 -22.99 -15.67 -5.06
N LYS A 22 -22.50 -15.78 -6.29
CA LYS A 22 -22.13 -17.07 -6.92
C LYS A 22 -20.67 -17.43 -6.71
N SER A 23 -19.84 -16.47 -6.30
CA SER A 23 -18.40 -16.62 -6.17
C SER A 23 -18.07 -17.36 -4.88
N LYS A 24 -17.26 -18.41 -4.99
CA LYS A 24 -16.72 -19.19 -3.87
C LYS A 24 -15.25 -18.88 -3.64
N THR A 25 -14.50 -18.67 -4.71
CA THR A 25 -13.08 -18.31 -4.67
C THR A 25 -12.92 -16.87 -5.11
N ILE A 26 -12.55 -16.00 -4.17
CA ILE A 26 -12.44 -14.55 -4.40
C ILE A 26 -11.05 -14.09 -3.99
N ILE A 27 -10.41 -13.26 -4.82
CA ILE A 27 -9.12 -12.64 -4.48
C ILE A 27 -9.29 -11.11 -4.45
N ALA A 28 -8.80 -10.44 -3.40
CA ALA A 28 -8.68 -8.98 -3.39
C ALA A 28 -7.22 -8.53 -3.48
N LEU A 29 -6.93 -7.58 -4.36
CA LEU A 29 -5.66 -6.87 -4.43
C LEU A 29 -5.85 -5.49 -3.80
N LEU A 30 -5.14 -5.20 -2.72
CA LEU A 30 -5.25 -3.92 -2.02
C LEU A 30 -4.02 -3.05 -2.27
N GLY A 31 -4.24 -1.75 -2.43
CA GLY A 31 -3.19 -0.74 -2.43
C GLY A 31 -3.51 0.43 -1.51
N ALA A 32 -2.61 1.43 -1.55
CA ALA A 32 -2.62 2.54 -0.60
C ALA A 32 -3.92 3.37 -0.63
N GLY A 33 -4.65 3.37 -1.75
CA GLY A 33 -5.94 4.05 -1.87
C GLY A 33 -7.00 3.51 -0.92
N LEU A 34 -6.90 2.27 -0.45
CA LEU A 34 -7.79 1.73 0.59
C LEU A 34 -7.66 2.51 1.91
N SER A 35 -6.44 2.92 2.25
CA SER A 35 -6.10 3.57 3.53
C SER A 35 -6.19 5.10 3.46
N ALA A 36 -6.43 5.67 2.27
CA ALA A 36 -6.50 7.12 2.07
C ALA A 36 -7.55 7.78 2.97
N SER A 37 -8.73 7.19 3.07
CA SER A 37 -9.85 7.72 3.85
C SER A 37 -9.75 7.45 5.34
N SER A 38 -8.72 6.71 5.76
CA SER A 38 -8.30 6.69 7.17
C SER A 38 -7.41 7.91 7.50
N GLY A 39 -7.04 8.75 6.54
CA GLY A 39 -6.16 9.90 6.74
C GLY A 39 -4.69 9.63 6.45
N LEU A 40 -4.35 8.44 5.90
CA LEU A 40 -2.98 8.15 5.50
C LEU A 40 -2.69 8.63 4.08
N PRO A 41 -1.57 9.32 3.85
CA PRO A 41 -1.19 9.72 2.49
C PRO A 41 -0.88 8.47 1.66
N THR A 42 -1.36 8.46 0.42
CA THR A 42 -0.94 7.47 -0.57
C THR A 42 0.39 7.91 -1.22
N PHE A 43 1.07 7.00 -1.91
CA PHE A 43 2.26 7.37 -2.71
C PHE A 43 1.98 8.39 -3.83
N ARG A 44 0.70 8.64 -4.14
CA ARG A 44 0.24 9.51 -5.23
C ARG A 44 -0.59 10.71 -4.77
N SER A 45 -1.07 10.75 -3.53
CA SER A 45 -1.89 11.84 -3.02
C SER A 45 -1.04 13.09 -2.77
N THR A 46 -1.65 14.26 -2.80
CA THR A 46 -1.07 15.53 -2.35
C THR A 46 -1.08 15.59 -0.82
N GLY A 47 0.01 16.00 -0.18
CA GLY A 47 0.18 16.06 1.29
C GLY A 47 0.97 14.92 1.94
N GLY A 48 2.15 15.23 2.49
CA GLY A 48 3.00 14.34 3.31
C GLY A 48 4.41 14.92 3.49
N LEU A 49 5.01 14.78 4.68
CA LEU A 49 6.30 15.39 5.05
C LEU A 49 7.46 15.06 4.08
N TRP A 50 7.32 13.98 3.32
CA TRP A 50 8.40 13.39 2.49
C TRP A 50 8.07 13.29 0.99
N GLN A 51 7.05 14.02 0.53
CA GLN A 51 6.60 14.00 -0.87
C GLN A 51 7.63 14.48 -1.90
N ASN A 52 8.67 15.16 -1.44
CA ASN A 52 9.76 15.68 -2.25
C ASN A 52 11.05 14.86 -2.15
N GLN A 53 11.04 13.75 -1.40
CA GLN A 53 12.20 12.86 -1.30
C GLN A 53 12.16 11.79 -2.38
N ASP A 54 13.32 11.50 -2.97
CA ASP A 54 13.46 10.34 -3.83
C ASP A 54 13.22 9.07 -2.99
N VAL A 55 12.19 8.30 -3.34
CA VAL A 55 11.82 7.07 -2.62
C VAL A 55 12.98 6.08 -2.53
N MET A 56 13.92 6.13 -3.49
CA MET A 56 15.12 5.29 -3.46
C MET A 56 16.08 5.67 -2.31
N GLN A 57 16.01 6.88 -1.78
CA GLN A 57 16.83 7.28 -0.62
C GLN A 57 16.25 6.78 0.71
N VAL A 58 14.92 6.64 0.79
CA VAL A 58 14.23 6.32 2.06
C VAL A 58 13.62 4.91 2.12
N ALA A 59 13.46 4.23 0.98
CA ALA A 59 12.84 2.91 0.88
C ALA A 59 13.61 1.99 -0.09
N SER A 60 14.95 2.00 0.00
CA SER A 60 15.82 1.04 -0.71
C SER A 60 16.98 0.56 0.18
N PRO A 61 17.57 -0.63 -0.09
CA PRO A 61 18.78 -1.08 0.61
C PRO A 61 19.97 -0.14 0.42
N ILE A 62 20.04 0.57 -0.72
CA ILE A 62 21.10 1.54 -0.99
C ILE A 62 20.91 2.78 -0.10
N GLY A 63 19.68 3.28 0.01
CA GLY A 63 19.31 4.38 0.88
C GLY A 63 19.65 4.10 2.35
N PHE A 64 19.27 2.92 2.84
CA PHE A 64 19.57 2.51 4.22
C PHE A 64 21.06 2.34 4.51
N ARG A 65 21.85 1.84 3.56
CA ARG A 65 23.32 1.79 3.72
C ARG A 65 23.96 3.17 3.73
N HIS A 66 23.39 4.12 2.97
CA HIS A 66 23.90 5.48 2.87
C HIS A 66 23.57 6.30 4.12
N ASP A 67 22.30 6.36 4.53
CA ASP A 67 21.85 7.08 5.73
C ASP A 67 20.71 6.31 6.43
N PRO A 68 21.04 5.38 7.35
CA PRO A 68 20.03 4.62 8.06
C PRO A 68 19.20 5.48 9.01
N GLY A 69 19.71 6.64 9.45
CA GLY A 69 18.97 7.57 10.29
C GLY A 69 17.85 8.27 9.52
N MET A 70 18.11 8.67 8.28
CA MET A 70 17.10 9.30 7.42
C MET A 70 15.99 8.31 7.08
N VAL A 71 16.35 7.05 6.78
CA VAL A 71 15.37 5.97 6.60
C VAL A 71 14.55 5.77 7.88
N TRP A 72 15.19 5.71 9.04
CA TRP A 72 14.46 5.54 10.30
C TRP A 72 13.57 6.72 10.65
N GLN A 73 13.96 7.96 10.38
CA GLN A 73 13.07 9.14 10.52
C GLN A 73 11.85 9.01 9.61
N PHE A 74 12.03 8.63 8.35
CA PHE A 74 10.93 8.37 7.41
C PHE A 74 9.97 7.28 7.92
N TYR A 75 10.50 6.14 8.38
CA TYR A 75 9.67 5.04 8.88
C TYR A 75 9.02 5.33 10.23
N SER A 76 9.70 6.03 11.15
CA SER A 76 9.13 6.45 12.44
C SER A 76 7.96 7.42 12.25
N TYR A 77 8.11 8.39 11.34
CA TYR A 77 6.98 9.26 10.95
C TYR A 77 5.79 8.44 10.45
N ARG A 78 6.03 7.49 9.51
CA ARG A 78 4.96 6.65 8.96
C ARG A 78 4.30 5.74 10.00
N ARG A 79 5.09 5.17 10.93
CA ARG A 79 4.58 4.37 12.05
C ARG A 79 3.65 5.21 12.92
N ARG A 80 4.08 6.42 13.30
CA ARG A 80 3.29 7.35 14.11
C ARG A 80 1.97 7.73 13.46
N GLU A 81 2.01 8.11 12.17
CA GLU A 81 0.78 8.47 11.45
C GLU A 81 -0.17 7.27 11.35
N ALA A 82 0.36 6.06 11.09
CA ALA A 82 -0.45 4.83 11.07
C ALA A 82 -1.06 4.47 12.45
N LEU A 83 -0.37 4.76 13.55
CA LEU A 83 -0.90 4.57 14.91
C LEU A 83 -2.02 5.55 15.28
N ARG A 84 -2.04 6.75 14.67
CA ARG A 84 -2.99 7.82 14.99
C ARG A 84 -4.33 7.72 14.27
N VAL A 85 -4.43 6.87 13.26
CA VAL A 85 -5.63 6.70 12.44
C VAL A 85 -6.32 5.39 12.75
N ASP A 86 -7.60 5.28 12.43
CA ASP A 86 -8.38 4.05 12.55
C ASP A 86 -8.69 3.41 11.19
N PRO A 87 -8.91 2.08 11.13
CA PRO A 87 -9.45 1.47 9.94
C PRO A 87 -10.78 2.11 9.54
N ASN A 88 -10.97 2.34 8.24
CA ASN A 88 -12.21 2.89 7.70
C ASN A 88 -13.23 1.78 7.33
N PRO A 89 -14.47 2.12 6.96
CA PRO A 89 -15.52 1.14 6.62
C PRO A 89 -15.14 0.09 5.58
N ALA A 90 -14.26 0.41 4.62
CA ALA A 90 -13.78 -0.59 3.64
C ALA A 90 -12.98 -1.72 4.29
N HIS A 91 -12.13 -1.40 5.27
CA HIS A 91 -11.34 -2.41 5.98
C HIS A 91 -12.26 -3.38 6.73
N TYR A 92 -13.28 -2.86 7.42
CA TYR A 92 -14.25 -3.68 8.13
C TYR A 92 -15.11 -4.51 7.17
N ALA A 93 -15.54 -3.94 6.05
CA ALA A 93 -16.30 -4.67 5.03
C ALA A 93 -15.49 -5.85 4.45
N LEU A 94 -14.20 -5.65 4.18
CA LEU A 94 -13.29 -6.71 3.72
C LEU A 94 -13.03 -7.77 4.80
N ALA A 95 -12.86 -7.37 6.06
CA ALA A 95 -12.71 -8.31 7.17
C ALA A 95 -13.97 -9.17 7.35
N GLU A 96 -15.16 -8.57 7.22
CA GLU A 96 -16.42 -9.31 7.31
C GLU A 96 -16.64 -10.24 6.11
N LEU A 97 -16.26 -9.81 4.90
CA LEU A 97 -16.27 -10.68 3.72
C LEU A 97 -15.42 -11.93 3.95
N ALA A 98 -14.22 -11.76 4.54
CA ALA A 98 -13.33 -12.88 4.86
C ALA A 98 -13.95 -13.87 5.84
N ARG A 99 -14.61 -13.38 6.90
CA ARG A 99 -15.31 -14.26 7.85
C ARG A 99 -16.44 -15.06 7.21
N ARG A 100 -17.13 -14.49 6.22
CA ARG A 100 -18.31 -15.11 5.58
C ARG A 100 -17.98 -15.97 4.37
N VAL A 101 -16.84 -15.75 3.72
CA VAL A 101 -16.43 -16.46 2.52
C VAL A 101 -15.08 -17.14 2.77
N PRO A 102 -15.06 -18.43 3.13
CA PRO A 102 -13.80 -19.14 3.40
C PRO A 102 -12.79 -19.12 2.25
N GLY A 103 -13.26 -19.06 1.00
CA GLY A 103 -12.43 -18.96 -0.19
C GLY A 103 -12.04 -17.53 -0.58
N PHE A 104 -12.30 -16.52 0.26
CA PHE A 104 -11.83 -15.16 0.04
C PHE A 104 -10.41 -14.97 0.59
N VAL A 105 -9.47 -14.50 -0.24
CA VAL A 105 -8.11 -14.17 0.19
C VAL A 105 -7.73 -12.77 -0.29
N THR A 106 -7.06 -12.03 0.58
CA THR A 106 -6.61 -10.67 0.34
C THR A 106 -5.10 -10.62 0.19
N LEU A 107 -4.61 -10.09 -0.93
CA LEU A 107 -3.22 -9.77 -1.18
C LEU A 107 -3.03 -8.24 -1.00
N SER A 108 -2.49 -7.84 0.14
CA SER A 108 -2.31 -6.42 0.48
C SER A 108 -0.90 -5.95 0.19
N GLN A 109 -0.79 -4.85 -0.56
CA GLN A 109 0.48 -4.12 -0.73
C GLN A 109 0.74 -3.13 0.42
N ASN A 110 -0.25 -2.91 1.29
CA ASN A 110 -0.17 -1.94 2.37
C ASN A 110 0.61 -2.50 3.55
N VAL A 111 1.33 -1.61 4.22
CA VAL A 111 2.20 -1.91 5.37
C VAL A 111 1.69 -1.24 6.66
N ASP A 112 0.51 -0.62 6.62
CA ASP A 112 -0.03 0.31 7.61
C ASP A 112 -0.73 -0.34 8.82
N ASN A 113 -0.91 -1.67 8.80
CA ASN A 113 -1.59 -2.43 9.84
C ASN A 113 -3.08 -2.11 10.04
N LEU A 114 -3.75 -1.43 9.09
CA LEU A 114 -5.19 -1.14 9.21
C LEU A 114 -6.07 -2.36 8.94
N SER A 115 -5.73 -3.22 7.97
CA SER A 115 -6.50 -4.46 7.74
C SER A 115 -6.43 -5.42 8.95
N PRO A 116 -5.27 -5.70 9.56
CA PRO A 116 -5.23 -6.48 10.80
C PRO A 116 -6.01 -5.82 11.95
N ARG A 117 -5.90 -4.48 12.14
CA ARG A 117 -6.66 -3.75 13.16
C ARG A 117 -8.17 -3.77 12.94
N ALA A 118 -8.63 -3.91 11.69
CA ALA A 118 -10.05 -4.14 11.38
C ALA A 118 -10.53 -5.58 11.69
N GLY A 119 -9.64 -6.42 12.21
CA GLY A 119 -9.92 -7.82 12.52
C GLY A 119 -10.01 -8.71 11.27
N HIS A 120 -9.29 -8.36 10.20
CA HIS A 120 -9.21 -9.21 9.01
C HIS A 120 -8.51 -10.53 9.36
N PRO A 121 -9.11 -11.71 9.07
CA PRO A 121 -8.54 -13.00 9.47
C PRO A 121 -7.11 -13.20 8.93
N PRO A 122 -6.11 -13.49 9.78
CA PRO A 122 -4.72 -13.63 9.36
C PRO A 122 -4.51 -14.70 8.28
N GLY A 123 -5.25 -15.81 8.33
CA GLY A 123 -5.18 -16.87 7.32
C GLY A 123 -5.65 -16.45 5.92
N GLN A 124 -6.42 -15.37 5.82
CA GLN A 124 -6.97 -14.83 4.57
C GLN A 124 -6.34 -13.48 4.17
N LEU A 125 -5.30 -13.03 4.88
CA LEU A 125 -4.58 -11.78 4.59
C LEU A 125 -3.10 -12.04 4.36
N LYS A 126 -2.63 -11.76 3.15
CA LYS A 126 -1.22 -11.83 2.78
C LYS A 126 -0.66 -10.41 2.64
N LEU A 127 0.23 -10.04 3.55
CA LEU A 127 0.92 -8.74 3.54
C LEU A 127 2.15 -8.83 2.63
N LEU A 128 1.96 -8.57 1.34
CA LEU A 128 3.00 -8.75 0.31
C LEU A 128 4.27 -7.96 0.65
N HIS A 129 4.13 -6.74 1.15
CA HIS A 129 5.26 -5.84 1.43
C HIS A 129 5.65 -5.79 2.91
N GLY A 130 5.17 -6.73 3.73
CA GLY A 130 5.44 -6.76 5.17
C GLY A 130 4.63 -5.72 5.95
N SER A 131 5.18 -5.25 7.08
CA SER A 131 4.49 -4.35 8.02
C SER A 131 5.43 -3.26 8.53
N LEU A 132 4.91 -2.04 8.72
CA LEU A 132 5.63 -0.95 9.40
C LEU A 132 5.95 -1.28 10.86
N PHE A 133 5.20 -2.21 11.45
CA PHE A 133 5.29 -2.60 12.85
C PHE A 133 6.17 -3.81 13.10
N ASP A 134 6.66 -4.44 12.03
CA ASP A 134 7.59 -5.55 12.15
C ASP A 134 9.03 -5.03 12.01
N LEU A 135 9.92 -5.58 12.84
CA LEU A 135 11.34 -5.23 12.88
C LEU A 135 12.18 -6.47 12.57
N ARG A 136 13.30 -6.26 11.87
CA ARG A 136 14.28 -7.34 11.64
C ARG A 136 15.71 -6.83 11.76
N CYS A 137 16.63 -7.73 12.09
CA CYS A 137 18.07 -7.43 12.03
C CYS A 137 18.45 -6.92 10.63
N SER A 138 19.25 -5.86 10.54
CA SER A 138 19.71 -5.35 9.24
C SER A 138 20.73 -6.25 8.56
N ASP A 139 21.40 -7.11 9.33
CA ASP A 139 22.28 -8.15 8.82
C ASP A 139 21.47 -9.36 8.39
N VAL A 140 21.35 -9.54 7.07
CA VAL A 140 20.50 -10.54 6.41
C VAL A 140 21.04 -11.97 6.55
N ASP A 141 22.36 -12.12 6.63
CA ASP A 141 23.04 -13.40 6.87
C ASP A 141 23.38 -13.59 8.36
N GLY A 142 22.96 -12.62 9.18
CA GLY A 142 23.32 -12.52 10.58
C GLY A 142 22.44 -13.37 11.49
N CYS A 143 22.04 -12.77 12.61
CA CYS A 143 21.39 -13.51 13.69
C CYS A 143 19.93 -13.91 13.42
N GLY A 144 19.32 -13.47 12.32
CA GLY A 144 17.92 -13.78 12.01
C GLY A 144 16.90 -13.25 13.02
N TYR A 145 17.22 -12.18 13.77
CA TYR A 145 16.25 -11.56 14.68
C TYR A 145 15.08 -10.96 13.89
N PHE A 146 13.88 -11.27 14.35
CA PHE A 146 12.61 -10.76 13.85
C PHE A 146 11.68 -10.50 15.04
N GLU A 147 10.96 -9.40 14.99
CA GLU A 147 9.99 -8.99 16.01
C GLU A 147 8.74 -8.48 15.29
N ALA A 148 7.61 -9.14 15.56
CA ALA A 148 6.33 -8.79 14.95
C ALA A 148 5.56 -7.80 15.83
N GLY A 149 4.88 -6.84 15.20
CA GLY A 149 3.89 -6.00 15.88
C GLY A 149 4.47 -5.08 16.97
N ASN A 150 5.72 -4.63 16.85
CA ASN A 150 6.27 -3.59 17.70
C ASN A 150 5.51 -2.28 17.48
N LEU A 151 4.76 -1.82 18.48
CA LEU A 151 3.97 -0.59 18.46
C LEU A 151 4.65 0.59 19.18
N ASP A 152 5.92 0.46 19.56
CA ASP A 152 6.64 1.53 20.26
C ASP A 152 6.77 2.78 19.37
N ASP A 153 6.42 3.94 19.91
CA ASP A 153 6.65 5.26 19.33
C ASP A 153 7.03 6.26 20.44
N PRO A 154 8.25 6.81 20.43
CA PRO A 154 9.32 6.56 19.47
C PRO A 154 10.06 5.23 19.72
N LEU A 155 10.65 4.63 18.68
CA LEU A 155 11.47 3.42 18.80
C LEU A 155 12.78 3.64 19.58
N THR A 156 13.34 4.85 19.51
CA THR A 156 14.46 5.32 20.33
C THR A 156 14.26 6.79 20.65
N PRO A 157 14.83 7.31 21.75
CA PRO A 157 14.73 8.74 22.08
C PRO A 157 15.18 9.68 20.95
N ALA A 158 16.16 9.27 20.14
CA ALA A 158 16.67 10.07 19.02
C ALA A 158 15.71 10.14 17.81
N LEU A 159 14.73 9.25 17.75
CA LEU A 159 13.65 9.25 16.75
C LEU A 159 12.40 9.98 17.26
N ASP A 160 12.46 10.58 18.45
CA ASP A 160 11.42 11.44 18.97
C ASP A 160 11.35 12.75 18.15
N PRO A 161 10.17 13.10 17.62
CA PRO A 161 9.96 14.34 16.87
C PRO A 161 10.29 15.59 17.69
N SER A 162 9.98 15.58 18.98
CA SER A 162 10.21 16.71 19.89
C SER A 162 11.69 17.00 20.13
N GLN A 163 12.55 16.02 19.87
CA GLN A 163 14.01 16.11 20.02
C GLN A 163 14.71 16.46 18.71
N ASN A 164 14.04 16.33 17.55
CA ASN A 164 14.61 16.61 16.25
C ASN A 164 14.32 18.06 15.84
N GLU A 165 15.32 18.94 15.98
CA GLU A 165 15.36 20.24 15.28
C GLU A 165 15.15 20.08 13.75
N ALA A 166 15.35 18.86 13.20
CA ALA A 166 15.05 18.50 11.82
C ALA A 166 13.55 18.52 11.45
N GLU A 167 12.62 18.55 12.40
CA GLU A 167 11.22 18.89 12.11
C GLU A 167 11.06 20.36 11.65
N LYS A 168 12.07 21.22 11.87
CA LYS A 168 12.15 22.56 11.24
C LYS A 168 12.62 22.49 9.78
N MET A 169 13.17 21.36 9.33
CA MET A 169 13.75 21.22 8.00
C MET A 169 12.74 20.59 7.03
N GLY A 170 11.84 21.43 6.53
CA GLY A 170 10.92 21.08 5.45
C GLY A 170 9.61 21.82 5.56
N HIS A 171 9.59 23.10 5.15
CA HIS A 171 8.32 23.76 4.85
C HIS A 171 7.57 22.90 3.82
N ILE A 172 6.44 22.33 4.25
CA ILE A 172 5.48 21.70 3.36
C ILE A 172 4.93 22.83 2.47
N ASP A 173 5.26 22.84 1.19
CA ASP A 173 4.43 23.56 0.22
C ASP A 173 3.17 22.70 0.02
N PRO A 174 1.99 23.13 0.52
CA PRO A 174 0.76 22.35 0.39
C PRO A 174 0.33 22.17 -1.08
N ASN A 175 0.98 22.86 -2.02
CA ASN A 175 0.72 22.76 -3.47
C ASN A 175 1.75 21.92 -4.23
N ALA A 176 2.79 21.40 -3.56
CA ALA A 176 3.80 20.57 -4.21
C ALA A 176 3.23 19.20 -4.59
N LYS A 177 3.45 18.78 -5.83
CA LYS A 177 3.03 17.47 -6.34
C LYS A 177 4.11 16.42 -6.05
N PRO A 178 3.72 15.18 -5.69
CA PRO A 178 4.69 14.11 -5.44
C PRO A 178 5.56 13.86 -6.67
N ARG A 179 6.85 13.51 -6.48
CA ARG A 179 7.77 13.14 -7.57
C ARG A 179 8.17 11.68 -7.45
N ALA A 180 7.59 10.79 -8.25
CA ALA A 180 8.27 9.52 -8.56
C ALA A 180 9.57 9.87 -9.30
N SER A 181 10.71 9.24 -9.01
CA SER A 181 11.90 9.53 -9.82
C SER A 181 11.68 8.96 -11.23
N PRO A 182 12.11 9.64 -12.31
CA PRO A 182 12.11 9.07 -13.65
C PRO A 182 12.82 7.71 -13.71
N LEU A 183 13.81 7.51 -12.83
CA LEU A 183 14.54 6.26 -12.65
C LEU A 183 13.67 5.15 -12.04
N LEU A 184 12.80 5.46 -11.08
CA LEU A 184 11.85 4.51 -10.51
C LEU A 184 10.88 4.03 -11.59
N LEU A 185 10.26 4.95 -12.33
CA LEU A 185 9.32 4.60 -13.40
C LEU A 185 10.00 3.81 -14.52
N ALA A 186 11.23 4.16 -14.91
CA ALA A 186 12.02 3.40 -15.86
C ALA A 186 12.45 2.02 -15.32
N GLY A 187 12.72 1.91 -14.01
CA GLY A 187 13.00 0.63 -13.35
C GLY A 187 11.78 -0.29 -13.34
N ILE A 188 10.62 0.25 -12.98
CA ILE A 188 9.31 -0.40 -13.03
C ILE A 188 9.02 -0.89 -14.47
N ALA A 189 9.10 0.00 -15.47
CA ALA A 189 8.87 -0.35 -16.88
C ALA A 189 9.82 -1.43 -17.40
N ARG A 190 11.12 -1.37 -17.07
CA ARG A 190 12.09 -2.43 -17.45
C ARG A 190 11.74 -3.77 -16.83
N LYS A 191 11.35 -3.80 -15.56
CA LYS A 191 10.92 -5.03 -14.88
C LYS A 191 9.62 -5.57 -15.48
N HIS A 192 8.69 -4.69 -15.88
CA HIS A 192 7.47 -5.09 -16.57
C HIS A 192 7.76 -5.78 -17.89
N ALA A 193 8.64 -5.20 -18.72
CA ALA A 193 9.02 -5.79 -20.00
C ALA A 193 9.66 -7.19 -19.83
N GLN A 194 10.47 -7.37 -18.79
CA GLN A 194 11.11 -8.66 -18.48
C GLN A 194 10.09 -9.75 -18.09
N ILE A 195 9.07 -9.40 -17.29
CA ILE A 195 8.08 -10.36 -16.78
C ILE A 195 7.01 -10.66 -17.83
N LEU A 196 6.47 -9.62 -18.48
CA LEU A 196 5.32 -9.74 -19.38
C LEU A 196 5.70 -10.13 -20.81
N LYS A 197 6.96 -9.95 -21.22
CA LYS A 197 7.43 -10.20 -22.60
C LYS A 197 6.48 -9.56 -23.63
N ASP A 198 5.96 -10.34 -24.57
CA ASP A 198 5.08 -9.90 -25.65
C ASP A 198 3.70 -9.41 -25.17
N LYS A 199 3.34 -9.67 -23.89
CA LYS A 199 2.09 -9.19 -23.28
C LYS A 199 2.24 -7.80 -22.64
N TYR A 200 3.42 -7.18 -22.70
CA TYR A 200 3.66 -5.84 -22.15
C TYR A 200 3.05 -4.77 -23.05
N ASP A 201 1.96 -4.14 -22.62
CA ASP A 201 1.40 -2.93 -23.26
C ASP A 201 2.16 -1.69 -22.76
N ASP A 202 3.07 -1.16 -23.59
CA ASP A 202 3.88 0.04 -23.31
C ASP A 202 3.08 1.36 -23.42
N LYS A 203 1.77 1.31 -23.12
CA LYS A 203 1.01 2.55 -22.94
C LYS A 203 1.70 3.34 -21.84
N ARG A 204 2.22 4.49 -22.27
CA ARG A 204 3.03 5.45 -21.50
C ARG A 204 2.47 5.62 -20.09
N PRO A 205 3.34 5.90 -19.10
CA PRO A 205 2.89 6.23 -17.74
C PRO A 205 1.71 7.19 -17.80
N SER A 206 0.71 7.01 -16.93
CA SER A 206 -0.51 7.80 -17.03
C SER A 206 -0.17 9.28 -17.00
N THR A 207 -1.06 10.13 -17.52
CA THR A 207 -0.90 11.59 -17.42
C THR A 207 -0.66 12.03 -15.97
N VAL A 208 -1.18 11.28 -15.00
CA VAL A 208 -0.94 11.43 -13.56
C VAL A 208 0.51 11.04 -13.18
N ASP A 209 1.00 9.87 -13.62
CA ASP A 209 2.39 9.44 -13.38
C ASP A 209 3.41 10.43 -13.99
N LEU A 210 3.10 11.02 -15.15
CA LEU A 210 3.94 12.04 -15.80
C LEU A 210 3.77 13.44 -15.20
N ALA A 211 2.60 13.79 -14.67
CA ALA A 211 2.36 15.09 -14.02
C ALA A 211 3.12 15.21 -12.70
N ALA A 212 3.33 14.10 -11.99
CA ALA A 212 4.23 13.98 -10.85
C ALA A 212 5.70 14.29 -11.21
N LEU A 213 6.10 14.16 -12.48
CA LEU A 213 7.47 14.43 -12.95
C LEU A 213 7.68 15.86 -13.43
N LYS A 214 6.60 16.57 -13.80
CA LYS A 214 6.71 17.92 -14.35
C LYS A 214 7.02 18.88 -13.21
N PRO A 215 8.06 19.72 -13.31
CA PRO A 215 8.23 20.81 -12.36
C PRO A 215 6.95 21.64 -12.38
N THR A 216 6.32 21.82 -11.20
CA THR A 216 5.28 22.83 -11.05
C THR A 216 5.92 24.17 -11.40
N ASN A 217 5.16 25.11 -11.99
CA ASN A 217 5.62 26.45 -12.37
C ASN A 217 6.08 27.32 -11.16
N SER A 218 6.54 26.72 -10.06
CA SER A 218 7.41 27.42 -9.15
C SER A 218 8.75 27.63 -9.84
N SER A 219 9.34 28.79 -9.65
CA SER A 219 10.71 29.15 -10.04
C SER A 219 11.79 28.27 -9.39
N ALA A 220 11.43 27.11 -8.86
CA ALA A 220 12.37 26.13 -8.36
C ALA A 220 13.09 25.50 -9.56
N SER A 221 14.37 25.86 -9.69
CA SER A 221 15.30 25.19 -10.59
C SER A 221 15.10 23.66 -10.53
N PRO A 222 15.29 22.93 -11.65
CA PRO A 222 15.56 21.50 -11.58
C PRO A 222 16.64 21.33 -10.51
N ILE A 223 16.47 20.39 -9.58
CA ILE A 223 17.47 20.16 -8.52
C ILE A 223 18.78 19.89 -9.25
N GLY A 224 19.61 20.93 -9.33
CA GLY A 224 20.93 20.88 -9.89
C GLY A 224 21.76 20.01 -8.98
N ALA A 225 22.72 19.30 -9.55
CA ALA A 225 23.63 18.41 -8.87
C ALA A 225 24.62 19.13 -7.92
N SER A 226 24.17 20.14 -7.17
CA SER A 226 24.94 20.90 -6.19
C SER A 226 24.18 20.99 -4.86
N ASP A 227 24.54 20.06 -3.96
CA ASP A 227 24.83 20.29 -2.55
C ASP A 227 23.77 20.90 -1.62
N VAL A 228 22.66 20.17 -1.42
CA VAL A 228 22.21 19.84 -0.06
C VAL A 228 21.85 18.36 -0.05
N ARG A 229 22.83 17.49 0.28
CA ARG A 229 22.49 16.12 0.71
C ARG A 229 21.86 16.25 2.09
N LEU A 230 20.55 16.11 2.16
CA LEU A 230 19.85 15.95 3.44
C LEU A 230 20.52 14.77 4.15
N SER A 231 21.02 15.04 5.35
CA SER A 231 21.64 14.08 6.26
C SER A 231 20.82 14.12 7.52
N SER A 232 20.49 12.94 8.06
CA SER A 232 19.70 12.84 9.29
C SER A 232 20.44 13.39 10.52
N GLY A 233 21.77 13.42 10.47
CA GLY A 233 22.61 13.77 11.61
C GLY A 233 22.61 12.72 12.73
N LEU A 234 21.90 11.59 12.57
CA LEU A 234 21.82 10.52 13.57
C LEU A 234 22.96 9.52 13.38
N SER A 235 23.60 9.14 14.49
CA SER A 235 24.61 8.08 14.46
C SER A 235 23.93 6.71 14.47
N LYS A 236 24.65 5.66 14.07
CA LYS A 236 24.12 4.28 14.17
C LYS A 236 23.76 3.88 15.61
N GLY A 237 24.42 4.44 16.63
CA GLY A 237 24.16 4.13 18.03
C GLY A 237 22.82 4.68 18.53
N ASP A 238 22.30 5.71 17.86
CA ASP A 238 21.02 6.36 18.20
C ASP A 238 19.80 5.61 17.62
N LEU A 239 20.06 4.65 16.74
CA LEU A 239 19.03 3.90 16.01
C LEU A 239 18.65 2.62 16.77
N PRO A 240 17.52 1.97 16.44
CA PRO A 240 17.11 0.74 17.09
C PRO A 240 18.19 -0.34 16.93
N GLN A 241 18.76 -0.83 18.03
CA GLN A 241 19.82 -1.84 18.01
C GLN A 241 19.21 -3.24 18.00
N CYS A 242 19.86 -4.19 17.31
CA CYS A 242 19.42 -5.58 17.38
C CYS A 242 19.73 -6.18 18.77
N PRO A 243 18.73 -6.63 19.53
CA PRO A 243 18.95 -7.14 20.88
C PRO A 243 19.67 -8.51 20.88
N LYS A 244 19.61 -9.25 19.76
CA LYS A 244 20.19 -10.58 19.62
C LYS A 244 21.69 -10.54 19.31
N CYS A 245 22.12 -9.91 18.22
CA CYS A 245 23.54 -9.85 17.87
C CYS A 245 24.28 -8.70 18.56
N LYS A 246 23.60 -7.60 18.88
CA LYS A 246 24.20 -6.36 19.42
C LYS A 246 25.29 -5.72 18.53
N LEU A 247 25.44 -6.22 17.29
CA LEU A 247 26.41 -5.74 16.31
C LEU A 247 25.76 -4.88 15.21
N SER A 248 24.49 -5.17 14.92
CA SER A 248 23.74 -4.55 13.83
C SER A 248 22.56 -3.75 14.39
N ILE A 249 22.13 -2.74 13.61
CA ILE A 249 20.87 -2.05 13.86
C ILE A 249 19.70 -2.89 13.36
N LEU A 250 18.51 -2.63 13.86
CA LEU A 250 17.29 -3.12 13.25
C LEU A 250 16.97 -2.27 12.00
N ARG A 251 16.12 -2.84 11.16
CA ARG A 251 15.43 -2.14 10.07
C ARG A 251 13.94 -2.50 10.11
N PRO A 252 13.07 -1.69 9.51
CA PRO A 252 11.69 -2.10 9.25
C PRO A 252 11.67 -3.39 8.41
N ALA A 253 10.82 -4.34 8.79
CA ALA A 253 10.59 -5.57 8.05
C ALA A 253 9.53 -5.38 6.95
N VAL A 254 9.75 -4.33 6.14
CA VAL A 254 9.03 -4.11 4.89
C VAL A 254 9.93 -4.46 3.71
N VAL A 255 9.31 -4.79 2.58
CA VAL A 255 10.01 -4.99 1.31
C VAL A 255 10.34 -3.63 0.69
N TRP A 256 11.62 -3.38 0.48
CA TRP A 256 12.08 -2.16 -0.18
C TRP A 256 12.15 -2.29 -1.70
N PHE A 257 12.22 -1.14 -2.38
CA PHE A 257 12.53 -1.12 -3.81
C PHE A 257 13.90 -1.75 -4.06
N GLY A 258 13.94 -2.70 -4.99
CA GLY A 258 15.13 -3.50 -5.31
C GLY A 258 15.23 -4.79 -4.50
N GLU A 259 14.41 -5.00 -3.47
CA GLU A 259 14.30 -6.30 -2.79
C GLU A 259 13.29 -7.21 -3.49
N THR A 260 13.45 -8.51 -3.29
CA THR A 260 12.45 -9.52 -3.65
C THR A 260 11.39 -9.62 -2.55
N LEU A 261 10.16 -9.95 -2.91
CA LEU A 261 9.19 -10.39 -1.89
C LEU A 261 9.72 -11.67 -1.21
N PRO A 262 9.40 -11.92 0.06
CA PRO A 262 9.73 -13.17 0.72
C PRO A 262 9.21 -14.36 -0.09
N GLN A 263 10.04 -15.39 -0.26
CA GLN A 263 9.71 -16.56 -1.07
C GLN A 263 8.43 -17.24 -0.59
N GLU A 264 8.28 -17.45 0.72
CA GLU A 264 7.09 -18.04 1.33
C GLU A 264 5.81 -17.28 0.96
N ILE A 265 5.86 -15.93 0.95
CA ILE A 265 4.70 -15.09 0.58
C ILE A 265 4.39 -15.20 -0.92
N ILE A 266 5.41 -15.34 -1.77
CA ILE A 266 5.23 -15.58 -3.20
C ILE A 266 4.58 -16.95 -3.42
N GLU A 267 5.12 -18.00 -2.80
CA GLU A 267 4.61 -19.37 -2.92
C GLU A 267 3.16 -19.47 -2.44
N GLU A 268 2.84 -18.87 -1.29
CA GLU A 268 1.47 -18.79 -0.79
C GLU A 268 0.54 -18.02 -1.73
N ALA A 269 1.00 -16.92 -2.32
CA ALA A 269 0.20 -16.14 -3.26
C ALA A 269 -0.01 -16.89 -4.59
N ASP A 270 1.04 -17.51 -5.12
CA ASP A 270 1.01 -18.27 -6.37
C ASP A 270 0.12 -19.52 -6.24
N ALA A 271 0.14 -20.19 -5.09
CA ALA A 271 -0.73 -21.33 -4.80
C ALA A 271 -2.22 -20.99 -4.91
N LEU A 272 -2.63 -19.74 -4.64
CA LEU A 272 -4.01 -19.29 -4.83
C LEU A 272 -4.46 -19.44 -6.28
N PHE A 273 -3.54 -19.31 -7.23
CA PHE A 273 -3.82 -19.38 -8.65
C PHE A 273 -3.69 -20.79 -9.21
N GLU A 274 -3.54 -21.84 -8.39
CA GLU A 274 -3.60 -23.22 -8.87
C GLU A 274 -5.04 -23.61 -9.26
N GLU A 275 -6.01 -23.12 -8.48
CA GLU A 275 -7.44 -23.38 -8.65
C GLU A 275 -8.18 -22.28 -9.45
N PRO A 276 -9.39 -22.57 -9.96
CA PRO A 276 -10.24 -21.55 -10.59
C PRO A 276 -10.60 -20.40 -9.63
N ILE A 277 -10.57 -19.17 -10.15
CA ILE A 277 -10.96 -17.96 -9.42
C ILE A 277 -12.23 -17.40 -10.04
N ASP A 278 -13.25 -17.13 -9.23
CA ASP A 278 -14.54 -16.63 -9.71
C ASP A 278 -14.53 -15.11 -9.88
N LEU A 279 -13.93 -14.42 -8.90
CA LEU A 279 -13.95 -12.96 -8.78
C LEU A 279 -12.63 -12.42 -8.26
N CYS A 280 -12.15 -11.34 -8.88
CA CYS A 280 -11.01 -10.58 -8.38
C CYS A 280 -11.40 -9.12 -8.15
N LEU A 281 -11.20 -8.64 -6.93
CA LEU A 281 -11.40 -7.24 -6.52
C LEU A 281 -10.05 -6.53 -6.59
N VAL A 282 -9.99 -5.37 -7.25
CA VAL A 282 -8.79 -4.53 -7.32
C VAL A 282 -9.12 -3.19 -6.67
N ILE A 283 -8.61 -2.95 -5.47
CA ILE A 283 -9.09 -1.88 -4.58
C ILE A 283 -7.95 -0.90 -4.28
N GLY A 284 -8.17 0.37 -4.61
CA GLY A 284 -7.27 1.46 -4.21
C GLY A 284 -5.83 1.29 -4.71
N THR A 285 -5.65 0.67 -5.87
CA THR A 285 -4.34 0.43 -6.48
C THR A 285 -4.38 0.74 -7.97
N SER A 286 -3.26 1.26 -8.47
CA SER A 286 -3.08 1.55 -9.89
C SER A 286 -2.59 0.38 -10.71
N SER A 287 -2.36 -0.77 -10.06
CA SER A 287 -1.85 -1.99 -10.68
C SER A 287 -0.59 -1.73 -11.51
N THR A 288 0.35 -0.96 -10.94
CA THR A 288 1.62 -0.60 -11.59
C THR A 288 2.84 -1.23 -10.93
N VAL A 289 2.75 -1.68 -9.68
CA VAL A 289 3.91 -2.23 -8.95
C VAL A 289 3.90 -3.75 -9.07
N TRP A 290 4.95 -4.29 -9.68
CA TRP A 290 5.11 -5.74 -9.85
C TRP A 290 5.91 -6.36 -8.69
N PRO A 291 5.55 -7.59 -8.27
CA PRO A 291 4.67 -8.54 -8.98
C PRO A 291 3.16 -8.40 -8.69
N ALA A 292 2.75 -7.58 -7.70
CA ALA A 292 1.36 -7.48 -7.27
C ALA A 292 0.37 -7.12 -8.40
N ALA A 293 0.77 -6.27 -9.34
CA ALA A 293 -0.03 -5.94 -10.53
C ALA A 293 -0.33 -7.14 -11.44
N GLY A 294 0.50 -8.19 -11.42
CA GLY A 294 0.32 -9.39 -12.23
C GLY A 294 -0.80 -10.31 -11.75
N TYR A 295 -1.12 -10.28 -10.46
CA TYR A 295 -2.13 -11.15 -9.87
C TYR A 295 -3.53 -10.91 -10.44
N GLN A 296 -3.84 -9.70 -10.92
CA GLN A 296 -5.10 -9.41 -11.64
C GLN A 296 -5.19 -10.23 -12.94
N LEU A 297 -4.09 -10.32 -13.69
CA LEU A 297 -4.04 -11.07 -14.95
C LEU A 297 -4.07 -12.57 -14.67
N MET A 298 -3.36 -13.03 -13.65
CA MET A 298 -3.38 -14.44 -13.23
C MET A 298 -4.79 -14.88 -12.80
N ALA A 299 -5.50 -14.05 -12.03
CA ALA A 299 -6.89 -14.32 -11.66
C ALA A 299 -7.79 -14.45 -12.89
N ARG A 300 -7.62 -13.56 -13.88
CA ARG A 300 -8.38 -13.63 -15.13
C ARG A 300 -8.08 -14.90 -15.92
N ASP A 301 -6.82 -15.30 -16.02
CA ASP A 301 -6.41 -16.54 -16.69
C ASP A 301 -7.02 -17.77 -16.01
N LYS A 302 -7.38 -17.64 -14.72
CA LYS A 302 -8.10 -18.65 -13.92
C LYS A 302 -9.62 -18.51 -13.94
N GLY A 303 -10.17 -17.64 -14.80
CA GLY A 303 -11.61 -17.50 -15.04
C GLY A 303 -12.25 -16.28 -14.38
N ALA A 304 -11.51 -15.50 -13.59
CA ALA A 304 -12.11 -14.45 -12.78
C ALA A 304 -12.76 -13.35 -13.63
N ARG A 305 -13.92 -12.89 -13.17
CA ARG A 305 -14.41 -11.54 -13.49
C ARG A 305 -13.67 -10.55 -12.61
N ILE A 306 -13.41 -9.34 -13.12
CA ILE A 306 -12.65 -8.32 -12.38
C ILE A 306 -13.56 -7.17 -11.98
N ALA A 307 -13.48 -6.73 -10.72
CA ALA A 307 -14.10 -5.48 -10.26
C ALA A 307 -13.01 -4.53 -9.73
N VAL A 308 -12.86 -3.37 -10.37
CA VAL A 308 -11.96 -2.30 -9.90
C VAL A 308 -12.76 -1.31 -9.06
N ILE A 309 -12.26 -1.00 -7.86
CA ILE A 309 -12.81 0.04 -6.98
C ILE A 309 -11.68 1.05 -6.74
N ASN A 310 -11.76 2.21 -7.37
CA ASN A 310 -10.73 3.23 -7.27
C ASN A 310 -11.30 4.64 -7.52
N THR A 311 -10.65 5.68 -7.00
CA THR A 311 -11.09 7.07 -7.17
C THR A 311 -10.79 7.62 -8.57
N ASP A 312 -9.76 7.09 -9.23
CA ASP A 312 -9.40 7.44 -10.60
C ASP A 312 -9.77 6.30 -11.57
N ALA A 313 -10.61 6.61 -12.55
CA ALA A 313 -11.03 5.65 -13.58
C ALA A 313 -9.88 5.23 -14.50
N GLU A 314 -8.87 6.10 -14.69
CA GLU A 314 -7.71 5.82 -15.57
C GLU A 314 -6.75 4.78 -14.96
N ASP A 315 -6.86 4.53 -13.66
CA ASP A 315 -6.12 3.46 -12.99
C ASP A 315 -6.74 2.07 -13.22
N ALA A 316 -7.94 1.98 -13.81
CA ALA A 316 -8.61 0.73 -14.14
C ALA A 316 -7.99 0.08 -15.40
N LYS A 317 -6.92 -0.69 -15.19
CA LYS A 317 -6.19 -1.39 -16.26
C LYS A 317 -6.74 -2.78 -16.53
N ASN A 318 -6.54 -3.24 -17.76
CA ASN A 318 -6.89 -4.59 -18.20
C ASN A 318 -8.37 -4.94 -17.93
N ILE A 319 -9.35 -4.15 -18.37
CA ILE A 319 -10.79 -4.40 -18.11
C ILE A 319 -11.52 -4.79 -19.40
N ARG A 320 -12.36 -5.84 -19.34
CA ARG A 320 -13.29 -6.22 -20.43
C ARG A 320 -14.63 -5.54 -20.21
N LYS A 321 -14.98 -4.60 -21.10
CA LYS A 321 -16.17 -3.74 -20.96
C LYS A 321 -17.50 -4.50 -20.82
N ASP A 322 -17.58 -5.71 -21.34
CA ASP A 322 -18.76 -6.58 -21.37
C ASP A 322 -18.84 -7.56 -20.18
N LYS A 323 -17.80 -7.66 -19.35
CA LYS A 323 -17.69 -8.71 -18.31
C LYS A 323 -17.24 -8.21 -16.94
N ASP A 324 -16.49 -7.14 -16.91
CA ASP A 324 -15.80 -6.63 -15.72
C ASP A 324 -16.40 -5.28 -15.30
N TRP A 325 -16.16 -4.87 -14.05
CA TRP A 325 -16.70 -3.64 -13.48
C TRP A 325 -15.62 -2.64 -13.12
N VAL A 326 -15.96 -1.37 -13.25
CA VAL A 326 -15.16 -0.24 -12.75
C VAL A 326 -16.10 0.64 -11.94
N PHE A 327 -15.92 0.62 -10.62
CA PHE A 327 -16.64 1.45 -9.67
C PHE A 327 -15.74 2.60 -9.25
N VAL A 328 -16.08 3.80 -9.70
CA VAL A 328 -15.27 5.00 -9.48
C VAL A 328 -15.74 5.71 -8.21
N GLY A 329 -14.87 5.79 -7.21
CA GLY A 329 -15.17 6.44 -5.94
C GLY A 329 -14.29 5.96 -4.80
N ASP A 330 -14.57 6.47 -3.60
CA ASP A 330 -13.86 6.09 -2.39
C ASP A 330 -14.23 4.66 -1.96
N ALA A 331 -13.24 3.79 -1.80
CA ALA A 331 -13.46 2.43 -1.33
C ALA A 331 -14.22 2.38 0.01
N ALA A 332 -13.98 3.34 0.92
CA ALA A 332 -14.65 3.45 2.21
C ALA A 332 -16.17 3.67 2.07
N GLU A 333 -16.60 4.32 1.00
CA GLU A 333 -18.03 4.53 0.69
C GLU A 333 -18.60 3.36 -0.11
N LEU A 334 -17.85 2.86 -1.10
CA LEU A 334 -18.37 1.92 -2.08
C LEU A 334 -18.42 0.48 -1.58
N LEU A 335 -17.40 0.00 -0.85
CA LEU A 335 -17.29 -1.41 -0.48
C LEU A 335 -18.40 -1.91 0.46
N PRO A 336 -18.87 -1.14 1.47
CA PRO A 336 -20.02 -1.54 2.27
C PRO A 336 -21.26 -1.87 1.42
N THR A 337 -21.56 -1.06 0.39
CA THR A 337 -22.69 -1.28 -0.52
C THR A 337 -22.43 -2.40 -1.52
N LEU A 338 -21.22 -2.48 -2.10
CA LEU A 338 -20.89 -3.52 -3.08
C LEU A 338 -20.90 -4.91 -2.44
N LEU A 339 -20.43 -5.04 -1.20
CA LEU A 339 -20.33 -6.32 -0.50
C LEU A 339 -21.56 -6.71 0.33
N GLU A 340 -22.55 -5.80 0.44
CA GLU A 340 -23.80 -5.95 1.19
C GLU A 340 -24.47 -7.33 1.03
N PRO A 341 -24.59 -7.94 -0.18
CA PRO A 341 -25.28 -9.22 -0.34
C PRO A 341 -24.68 -10.37 0.47
N ILE A 342 -23.42 -10.23 0.90
CA ILE A 342 -22.72 -11.22 1.72
C ILE A 342 -22.59 -10.73 3.15
N ILE A 343 -22.13 -9.50 3.36
CA ILE A 343 -21.79 -8.97 4.70
C ILE A 343 -23.00 -8.42 5.46
N GLY A 344 -24.14 -8.22 4.79
CA GLY A 344 -25.32 -7.54 5.33
C GLY A 344 -25.27 -6.03 5.12
N PRO A 345 -26.35 -5.31 5.44
CA PRO A 345 -26.39 -3.86 5.29
C PRO A 345 -25.34 -3.19 6.18
N PRO A 346 -24.83 -2.00 5.82
CA PRO A 346 -23.98 -1.22 6.71
C PRO A 346 -24.74 -1.02 8.03
N THR A 347 -24.19 -1.52 9.14
CA THR A 347 -24.77 -1.27 10.46
C THR A 347 -24.73 0.23 10.69
N GLY A 348 -25.91 0.88 10.79
CA GLY A 348 -26.04 2.33 11.04
C GLY A 348 -25.53 2.80 12.41
N GLU A 349 -24.74 1.99 13.11
CA GLU A 349 -24.17 2.30 14.39
C GLU A 349 -22.76 2.87 14.18
N LYS A 350 -22.60 4.14 14.57
CA LYS A 350 -21.27 4.69 14.87
C LYS A 350 -20.59 3.69 15.80
N ALA A 351 -19.35 3.31 15.50
CA ALA A 351 -18.51 2.49 16.36
C ALA A 351 -18.39 3.14 17.74
N THR A 352 -19.33 2.82 18.64
CA THR A 352 -19.20 3.07 20.06
C THR A 352 -18.53 1.85 20.65
N ASP A 353 -17.25 2.05 20.91
CA ASP A 353 -16.56 1.47 22.06
C ASP A 353 -16.54 -0.07 22.13
N ILE A 354 -15.62 -0.67 21.38
CA ILE A 354 -15.14 -2.03 21.66
C ILE A 354 -13.96 -1.95 22.64
N SER A 355 -14.13 -1.27 23.79
CA SER A 355 -13.26 -1.44 24.96
C SER A 355 -13.63 -2.75 25.68
N GLY A 356 -13.38 -3.86 25.00
CA GLY A 356 -13.76 -5.20 25.43
C GLY A 356 -12.68 -6.25 25.28
N TYR A 357 -11.40 -5.86 25.25
CA TYR A 357 -10.29 -6.79 25.44
C TYR A 357 -9.39 -6.25 26.56
N SER A 358 -9.64 -6.74 27.77
CA SER A 358 -8.78 -6.54 28.93
C SER A 358 -7.82 -7.72 29.08
N ARG A 359 -6.55 -7.33 29.18
CA ARG A 359 -5.33 -8.04 29.66
C ARG A 359 -4.56 -8.90 28.67
#